data_AF-A0A4R2S9U4-F1
#
_entry.id   AF-A0A4R2S9U4-F1
#
_cell.length_a   1.000
_cell.length_b   1.000
_cell.length_c   1.000
_cell.angle_alpha   90.00
_cell.angle_beta   90.00
_cell.angle_gamma   90.00
#
_symmetry.space_group_name_H-M   'P 1'
#
loop_
_entity.id
_entity.type
_entity.pdbx_description
1 polymer ?
#
loop_
_entity_poly.entity_id
_entity_poly.type
_entity_poly.pdbx_seq_one_letter_code
_entity_poly.pdbx_strand_id
1 'polypeptide(L)'
;MLDDENDQRLKGAVWALLGLQLLLLWLSIDAVMAISVFCTGTKSLPLYLFSFLHFAYAALLLLGAASLLWRAARKPYAIGIAVTLAALPFQYWFVELGYLYCDGP
;
A
#
# COMPACT_ATOMS: atom_id res chain seq x y z
N MET A 1 2.27 23.85 -23.81
CA MET A 1 3.02 24.37 -22.65
C MET A 1 2.35 24.00 -21.31
N LEU A 2 1.04 24.23 -21.14
CA LEU A 2 0.29 23.81 -19.93
C LEU A 2 0.30 22.28 -19.65
N ASP A 3 0.38 21.43 -20.68
CA ASP A 3 0.34 19.97 -20.50
C ASP A 3 1.67 19.38 -19.96
N ASP A 4 2.80 20.04 -20.22
CA ASP A 4 4.12 19.58 -19.75
C ASP A 4 4.36 19.93 -18.28
N GLU A 5 3.95 21.12 -17.84
CA GLU A 5 4.04 21.53 -16.43
C GLU A 5 3.16 20.63 -15.55
N ASN A 6 1.94 20.31 -16.01
CA ASN A 6 1.05 19.41 -15.30
C ASN A 6 1.59 17.97 -15.27
N ASP A 7 2.23 17.51 -16.36
CA ASP A 7 2.87 16.19 -16.39
C ASP A 7 4.06 16.09 -15.43
N GLN A 8 4.88 17.13 -15.33
CA GLN A 8 5.98 17.17 -14.36
C GLN A 8 5.47 17.17 -12.91
N ARG A 9 4.42 17.94 -12.62
CA ARG A 9 3.76 17.93 -11.29
C ARG A 9 3.22 16.55 -10.94
N LEU A 10 2.54 15.89 -11.87
CA LEU A 10 2.02 14.53 -11.67
C LEU A 10 3.15 13.51 -11.45
N LYS A 11 4.26 13.60 -12.20
CA LYS A 11 5.44 12.76 -11.97
C LYS A 11 6.04 12.99 -10.58
N GLY A 12 6.14 14.24 -10.14
CA GLY A 12 6.58 14.59 -8.79
C GLY A 12 5.69 13.95 -7.72
N ALA A 13 4.37 14.00 -7.90
CA ALA A 13 3.42 13.34 -7.00
C ALA A 13 3.58 11.81 -7.00
N VAL A 14 3.79 11.18 -8.16
CA VAL A 14 4.04 9.73 -8.26
C VAL A 14 5.33 9.35 -7.54
N TRP A 15 6.40 10.14 -7.68
CA TRP A 15 7.65 9.92 -6.94
C TRP A 15 7.44 10.01 -5.42
N ALA A 16 6.70 11.01 -4.95
CA ALA A 16 6.37 11.14 -3.53
C ALA A 16 5.56 9.93 -3.03
N LEU A 17 4.57 9.48 -3.81
CA LEU A 17 3.77 8.28 -3.49
C LEU A 17 4.63 7.01 -3.46
N LEU A 18 5.53 6.82 -4.44
CA LEU A 18 6.45 5.69 -4.48
C LEU A 18 7.40 5.69 -3.27
N GLY A 19 7.93 6.86 -2.91
CA GLY A 19 8.78 7.01 -1.73
C GLY A 19 8.03 6.65 -0.44
N LEU A 20 6.80 7.17 -0.29
CA LEU A 20 5.93 6.83 0.84
C LEU A 20 5.59 5.33 0.85
N GLN A 21 5.29 4.75 -0.31
CA GLN A 21 4.97 3.33 -0.43
C GLN A 21 6.14 2.43 -0.04
N LEU A 22 7.35 2.75 -0.49
CA LEU A 22 8.56 2.03 -0.10
C LEU A 22 8.82 2.14 1.40
N LEU A 23 8.64 3.33 1.98
CA LEU A 23 8.80 3.54 3.42
C LEU A 23 7.80 2.69 4.21
N LEU A 24 6.52 2.70 3.83
CA LEU A 24 5.48 1.92 4.51
C LEU A 24 5.69 0.40 4.32
N LEU A 25 6.12 -0.03 3.13
CA LEU A 25 6.46 -1.43 2.90
C LEU A 25 7.65 -1.88 3.74
N TRP A 26 8.69 -1.04 3.83
CA TRP A 26 9.85 -1.30 4.69
C TRP A 26 9.44 -1.44 6.15
N LEU A 27 8.61 -0.52 6.66
CA LEU A 27 8.06 -0.59 8.02
C LEU A 27 7.17 -1.82 8.24
N SER A 28 6.54 -2.35 7.19
CA SER A 28 5.67 -3.53 7.29
C SER A 28 6.41 -4.87 7.31
N ILE A 29 7.69 -4.90 6.94
CA ILE A 29 8.51 -6.13 6.88
C ILE A 29 9.35 -6.30 8.16
N ASP A 30 9.65 -5.21 8.88
CA ASP A 30 10.48 -5.26 10.07
C ASP A 30 9.75 -5.95 11.23
N ALA A 31 10.02 -7.25 11.42
CA ALA A 31 9.47 -8.08 12.49
C ALA A 31 9.88 -7.62 13.91
N VAL A 32 10.81 -6.67 14.02
CA VAL A 32 11.36 -6.18 15.28
C VAL A 32 10.58 -4.97 15.81
N MET A 33 9.80 -4.29 14.96
CA MET A 33 9.03 -3.11 15.36
C MET A 33 7.57 -3.51 15.59
N ALA A 34 7.03 -3.19 16.77
CA ALA A 34 5.62 -3.35 17.13
C ALA A 34 4.63 -2.51 16.28
N ILE A 35 5.10 -1.96 15.15
CA ILE A 35 4.38 -1.06 14.24
C ILE A 35 4.41 -1.69 12.84
N SER A 36 3.89 -2.91 12.70
CA SER A 36 3.57 -3.43 11.37
C SER A 36 2.35 -2.67 10.83
N VAL A 37 2.55 -1.96 9.73
CA VAL A 37 1.48 -1.18 9.08
C VAL A 37 0.36 -2.11 8.58
N PHE A 38 0.70 -3.33 8.16
CA PHE A 38 -0.26 -4.31 7.65
C PHE A 38 -0.24 -5.56 8.51
N CYS A 39 -1.29 -5.73 9.32
CA CYS A 39 -1.50 -6.94 10.09
C CYS A 39 -2.09 -8.01 9.18
N THR A 40 -1.40 -9.14 9.02
CA THR A 40 -1.77 -10.20 8.08
C THR A 40 -1.94 -11.57 8.74
N GLY A 41 -1.58 -11.70 10.02
CA GLY A 41 -1.76 -12.93 10.79
C GLY A 41 -3.23 -13.13 11.14
N THR A 42 -3.82 -14.24 10.73
CA THR A 42 -5.22 -14.56 11.08
C THR A 42 -5.49 -16.06 11.04
N LYS A 43 -6.51 -16.49 11.81
CA LYS A 43 -7.01 -17.87 11.81
C LYS A 43 -8.30 -18.04 11.01
N SER A 44 -8.87 -16.96 10.48
CA SER A 44 -10.13 -17.02 9.73
C SER A 44 -9.91 -16.81 8.23
N LEU A 45 -10.53 -17.68 7.43
CA LEU A 45 -10.45 -17.65 5.97
C LEU A 45 -10.76 -16.27 5.35
N PRO A 46 -11.81 -15.52 5.75
CA PRO A 46 -12.12 -14.24 5.12
C PRO A 46 -11.08 -13.15 5.41
N LEU A 47 -10.31 -13.25 6.50
CA LEU A 47 -9.32 -12.24 6.87
C LEU A 47 -7.98 -12.42 6.13
N TYR A 48 -7.77 -13.53 5.41
CA TYR A 48 -6.64 -13.67 4.47
C TYR A 48 -6.67 -12.63 3.34
N LEU A 49 -7.82 -11.97 3.12
CA LEU A 49 -7.93 -10.82 2.24
C LEU A 49 -6.92 -9.72 2.61
N PHE A 50 -6.60 -9.54 3.90
CA PHE A 50 -5.61 -8.56 4.34
C PHE A 50 -4.18 -8.95 3.98
N SER A 51 -3.85 -10.24 4.01
CA SER A 51 -2.58 -10.76 3.46
C SER A 51 -2.51 -10.52 1.95
N PHE A 52 -3.59 -10.78 1.22
CA PHE A 52 -3.66 -10.48 -0.22
C PHE A 52 -3.50 -8.97 -0.50
N LEU A 53 -4.12 -8.10 0.30
CA LEU A 53 -3.98 -6.65 0.19
C LEU A 53 -2.54 -6.19 0.44
N HIS A 54 -1.82 -6.82 1.38
CA HIS A 54 -0.40 -6.55 1.59
C HIS A 54 0.42 -6.90 0.33
N PHE A 55 0.21 -8.09 -0.25
CA PHE A 55 0.89 -8.46 -1.50
C PHE A 55 0.51 -7.58 -2.67
N ALA A 56 -0.77 -7.20 -2.78
CA ALA A 56 -1.25 -6.25 -3.78
C ALA A 56 -0.58 -4.88 -3.61
N TYR A 57 -0.42 -4.42 -2.36
CA TYR A 57 0.29 -3.19 -2.04
C TYR A 57 1.76 -3.26 -2.48
N ALA A 58 2.46 -4.38 -2.25
CA ALA A 58 3.80 -4.58 -2.77
C ALA A 58 3.83 -4.59 -4.30
N ALA A 59 2.90 -5.28 -4.96
CA ALA A 59 2.80 -5.34 -6.42
C ALA A 59 2.52 -3.97 -7.07
N LEU A 60 1.80 -3.09 -6.38
CA LEU A 60 1.54 -1.72 -6.85
C LEU A 60 2.83 -0.90 -7.03
N LEU A 61 3.96 -1.27 -6.42
CA LEU A 61 5.26 -0.62 -6.68
C LEU A 61 5.66 -0.73 -8.16
N LEU A 62 5.44 -1.90 -8.77
CA LEU A 62 5.72 -2.10 -10.19
C LEU A 62 4.81 -1.22 -11.05
N LEU A 63 3.54 -1.09 -10.68
CA LEU A 63 2.59 -0.23 -11.36
C LEU A 63 2.94 1.27 -11.18
N GLY A 64 3.38 1.67 -9.99
CA GLY A 64 3.84 3.02 -9.70
C GLY A 64 5.08 3.38 -10.51
N ALA A 65 6.08 2.49 -10.57
CA ALA A 65 7.25 2.66 -11.43
C ALA A 65 6.88 2.75 -12.92
N ALA A 66 6.00 1.87 -13.39
CA ALA A 66 5.46 1.92 -14.74
C ALA A 66 4.70 3.22 -15.02
N SER A 67 4.03 3.81 -14.03
CA SER A 67 3.27 5.06 -14.18
C SER A 67 4.12 6.33 -14.38
N LEU A 68 5.42 6.24 -14.08
CA LEU A 68 6.39 7.29 -14.41
C LEU A 68 6.60 7.39 -15.92
N LEU A 69 6.56 6.24 -16.62
CA LEU A 69 6.73 6.12 -18.07
C LEU A 69 5.38 6.22 -18.80
N TRP A 70 4.33 5.60 -18.26
CA TRP A 70 3.00 5.56 -18.87
C TRP A 70 1.98 6.37 -18.09
N ARG A 71 1.53 7.50 -18.67
CA ARG A 71 0.49 8.37 -18.08
C ARG A 71 -0.81 7.62 -17.73
N ALA A 72 -1.20 6.62 -18.52
CA ALA A 72 -2.42 5.84 -18.31
C ALA A 72 -2.38 5.01 -17.01
N ALA A 73 -1.20 4.60 -16.53
CA ALA A 73 -1.05 3.80 -15.33
C ALA A 73 -1.14 4.61 -14.03
N ARG A 74 -1.13 5.95 -14.08
CA ARG A 74 -1.19 6.82 -12.90
C ARG A 74 -2.51 6.71 -12.13
N LYS A 75 -3.63 6.71 -12.86
CA LYS A 75 -4.97 6.56 -12.28
C LYS A 75 -5.15 5.22 -11.56
N PRO A 76 -4.91 4.06 -12.19
CA PRO A 76 -5.05 2.78 -11.51
C PRO A 76 -4.06 2.62 -10.36
N TYR A 77 -2.83 3.15 -10.47
CA TYR A 77 -1.88 3.19 -9.36
C TYR A 77 -2.43 3.95 -8.15
N ALA A 78 -2.89 5.19 -8.35
CA ALA A 78 -3.44 6.01 -7.26
C ALA A 78 -4.67 5.38 -6.59
N ILE A 79 -5.58 4.80 -7.40
CA ILE A 79 -6.76 4.10 -6.88
C ILE A 79 -6.34 2.85 -6.07
N GLY A 80 -5.39 2.06 -6.58
CA GLY A 80 -4.90 0.88 -5.87
C GLY A 80 -4.29 1.22 -4.51
N ILE A 81 -3.49 2.29 -4.44
CA ILE A 81 -2.92 2.79 -3.18
C ILE A 81 -4.04 3.24 -2.23
N ALA A 82 -5.03 3.98 -2.71
CA ALA A 82 -6.14 4.41 -1.86
C ALA A 82 -6.94 3.22 -1.30
N VAL A 83 -7.24 2.21 -2.11
CA VAL A 83 -7.99 1.01 -1.69
C VAL A 83 -7.22 0.21 -0.64
N THR A 84 -5.93 -0.01 -0.87
CA THR A 84 -5.07 -0.77 0.06
C THR A 84 -4.89 -0.04 1.40
N LEU A 85 -4.71 1.28 1.39
CA LEU A 85 -4.62 2.08 2.62
C LEU A 85 -5.97 2.23 3.34
N ALA A 86 -7.09 2.25 2.61
CA ALA A 86 -8.42 2.28 3.22
C ALA A 86 -8.73 1.01 4.04
N ALA A 87 -7.99 -0.08 3.83
CA ALA A 87 -8.10 -1.31 4.62
C ALA A 87 -7.48 -1.21 6.01
N LEU A 88 -6.54 -0.27 6.23
CA LEU A 88 -5.85 -0.07 7.51
C LEU A 88 -6.78 0.16 8.72
N PRO A 89 -7.79 1.06 8.68
CA PRO A 89 -8.71 1.23 9.81
C PRO A 89 -9.51 -0.03 10.13
N PHE A 90 -9.83 -0.84 9.11
CA PHE A 90 -10.48 -2.14 9.34
C PHE A 90 -9.54 -3.12 10.02
N GLN A 91 -8.27 -3.17 9.60
CA GLN A 91 -7.25 -3.99 10.27
C GLN A 91 -7.11 -3.63 11.75
N TYR A 92 -7.06 -2.33 12.07
CA TYR A 92 -7.01 -1.86 13.46
C TYR A 92 -8.18 -2.39 14.30
N TRP A 93 -9.41 -2.26 13.80
CA TRP A 93 -10.59 -2.78 14.51
C TRP A 93 -10.51 -4.29 14.73
N PHE A 94 -10.11 -5.06 13.71
CA PHE A 94 -10.01 -6.51 13.84
C PHE A 94 -8.87 -6.96 14.76
N VAL A 95 -7.80 -6.17 14.87
CA VAL A 95 -6.73 -6.40 15.85
C VAL A 95 -7.25 -6.15 17.26
N GLU A 96 -7.99 -5.06 17.49
CA GLU A 96 -8.60 -4.74 18.79
C GLU A 96 -9.59 -5.81 19.25
N LEU A 97 -10.34 -6.40 18.30
CA LEU A 97 -11.22 -7.54 18.56
C LEU A 97 -10.48 -8.90 18.66
N GLY A 98 -9.17 -8.94 18.43
CA GLY A 98 -8.36 -10.16 18.54
C GLY A 98 -8.50 -11.15 17.37
N TYR A 99 -9.04 -10.72 16.23
CA TYR A 99 -9.19 -11.55 15.03
C TYR A 99 -8.00 -11.47 14.05
N LEU A 100 -7.16 -10.44 14.20
CA LEU A 100 -5.98 -10.18 13.38
C LEU A 100 -4.77 -9.92 14.29
N TYR A 101 -3.60 -10.31 13.81
CA TYR A 101 -2.33 -10.18 14.50
C TYR A 101 -1.32 -9.46 13.61
N CYS A 102 -0.61 -8.50 14.19
CA CYS A 102 0.38 -7.66 13.52
C CYS A 102 1.79 -8.24 13.62
N ASP A 103 2.02 -9.11 14.60
CA ASP A 103 3.19 -9.97 14.65
C ASP A 103 3.03 -10.99 13.52
N GLY A 104 4.04 -11.04 12.64
CA GLY A 104 4.13 -12.08 11.63
C GLY A 104 4.13 -13.49 12.25
N PRO A 105 3.99 -14.56 11.45
CA PRO A 105 4.16 -15.93 11.96
C PRO A 105 5.50 -16.14 12.66
#